data_AF-A0A645E2W7-F1
#
_entry.id   AF-A0A645E2W7-F1
#
_cell.length_a   1.000
_cell.length_b   1.000
_cell.length_c   1.000
_cell.angle_alpha   90.00
_cell.angle_beta   90.00
_cell.angle_gamma   90.00
#
_symmetry.space_group_name_H-M   'P 1'
#
loop_
_entity.id
_entity.type
_entity.pdbx_description
1 polymer ?
#
loop_
_entity_poly.entity_id
_entity_poly.type
_entity_poly.pdbx_seq_one_letter_code
_entity_poly.pdbx_strand_id
1 'polypeptide(L)'
;MARKLSLSFGVAPVTVIPTDSTDEMIQHSVDKALEAELIANGDLVVITAGIPVGVAGTTNLIKVHVVGEIIAKGMGIVNKAATGRVCIIKNGEKEIDKVNDGDILVAEATDIDMIPFMMKAAAFIVEEGGLTSHAAIVGLELGKPVVVGVEKAADILTDGQVVTVDGSRGLIYRGRARVL
;
A
#
# COMPACT_ATOMS: atom_id res chain seq x y z
N MET A 1 15.54 -13.47 27.82
CA MET A 1 15.42 -14.22 26.54
C MET A 1 16.19 -13.57 25.40
N ALA A 2 16.07 -12.26 25.15
CA ALA A 2 16.74 -11.57 24.02
C ALA A 2 18.24 -11.93 23.83
N ARG A 3 19.07 -11.85 24.88
CA ARG A 3 20.50 -12.23 24.81
C ARG A 3 20.76 -13.67 24.36
N LYS A 4 19.87 -14.61 24.71
CA LYS A 4 19.98 -16.01 24.29
C LYS A 4 19.66 -16.16 22.80
N LEU A 5 18.67 -15.40 22.31
CA LEU A 5 18.28 -15.38 20.90
C LEU A 5 19.31 -14.69 20.00
N SER A 6 20.10 -13.75 20.51
CA SER A 6 21.19 -13.11 19.77
C SER A 6 22.28 -14.07 19.28
N LEU A 7 22.32 -15.30 19.80
CA LEU A 7 23.25 -16.35 19.37
C LEU A 7 22.65 -17.24 18.27
N SER A 8 21.36 -17.10 17.95
CA SER A 8 20.69 -17.87 16.90
C SER A 8 20.90 -17.21 15.54
N PHE A 9 21.31 -17.99 14.55
CA PHE A 9 21.51 -17.51 13.19
C PHE A 9 20.22 -16.94 12.59
N GLY A 10 20.31 -15.79 11.93
CA GLY A 10 19.17 -15.14 11.26
C GLY A 10 18.14 -14.51 12.21
N VAL A 11 18.43 -14.41 13.52
CA VAL A 11 17.52 -13.84 14.51
C VAL A 11 18.02 -12.47 14.96
N ALA A 12 17.23 -11.43 14.70
CA ALA A 12 17.40 -10.10 15.27
C ALA A 12 16.39 -9.91 16.41
N PRO A 13 16.79 -10.09 17.68
CA PRO A 13 15.84 -10.03 18.79
C PRO A 13 15.44 -8.59 19.11
N VAL A 14 14.14 -8.33 19.12
CA VAL A 14 13.53 -7.07 19.55
C VAL A 14 12.69 -7.32 20.81
N THR A 15 12.75 -6.41 21.78
CA THR A 15 12.01 -6.53 23.03
C THR A 15 10.70 -5.76 22.97
N VAL A 16 9.60 -6.42 23.32
CA VAL A 16 8.25 -5.85 23.44
C VAL A 16 7.73 -6.01 24.87
N ILE A 17 6.72 -5.22 25.22
CA ILE A 17 5.99 -5.37 26.49
C ILE A 17 5.11 -6.64 26.39
N PRO A 18 5.01 -7.46 27.45
CA PRO A 18 4.11 -8.60 27.47
C PRO A 18 2.66 -8.20 27.17
N THR A 19 1.94 -9.06 26.45
CA THR A 19 0.53 -8.88 26.06
C THR A 19 -0.28 -10.10 26.48
N ASP A 20 -1.56 -9.90 26.76
CA ASP A 20 -2.45 -10.97 27.22
C ASP A 20 -3.34 -11.55 26.10
N SER A 21 -3.37 -10.89 24.94
CA SER A 21 -4.15 -11.33 23.78
C SER A 21 -3.29 -11.60 22.54
N THR A 22 -3.81 -12.48 21.67
CA THR A 22 -3.17 -12.81 20.39
C THR A 22 -3.10 -11.61 19.45
N ASP A 23 -4.16 -10.79 19.43
CA ASP A 23 -4.24 -9.63 18.54
C ASP A 23 -3.28 -8.52 18.95
N GLU A 24 -3.17 -8.22 20.26
CA GLU A 24 -2.17 -7.27 20.76
C GLU A 24 -0.74 -7.75 20.51
N MET A 25 -0.45 -9.04 20.73
CA MET A 25 0.85 -9.62 20.42
C MET A 25 1.23 -9.41 18.95
N ILE A 26 0.29 -9.69 18.03
CA ILE A 26 0.48 -9.51 16.60
C ILE A 26 0.76 -8.04 16.30
N GLN A 27 -0.09 -7.12 16.78
CA GLN A 27 0.04 -5.70 16.50
C GLN A 27 1.36 -5.13 17.04
N HIS A 28 1.68 -5.41 18.32
CA HIS A 28 2.93 -4.97 18.94
C HIS A 28 4.17 -5.54 18.23
N SER A 29 4.10 -6.78 17.73
CA SER A 29 5.22 -7.36 16.99
C SER A 29 5.51 -6.63 15.68
N VAL A 30 4.47 -6.20 14.96
CA VAL A 30 4.59 -5.43 13.71
C VAL A 30 5.08 -4.03 14.00
N ASP A 31 4.46 -3.34 14.96
CA ASP A 31 4.83 -1.96 15.33
C ASP A 31 6.28 -1.90 15.79
N LYS A 32 6.73 -2.87 16.60
CA LYS A 32 8.10 -2.87 17.10
C LYS A 32 9.13 -3.27 16.06
N ALA A 33 8.75 -4.08 15.08
CA ALA A 33 9.60 -4.37 13.93
C ALA A 33 9.72 -3.17 12.98
N LEU A 34 8.64 -2.39 12.80
CA LEU A 34 8.63 -1.12 12.07
C LEU A 34 9.55 -0.09 12.75
N GLU A 35 9.39 0.11 14.07
CA GLU A 35 10.23 1.03 14.86
C GLU A 35 11.71 0.64 14.85
N ALA A 36 12.01 -0.65 14.79
CA ALA A 36 13.37 -1.16 14.68
C ALA A 36 13.94 -1.10 13.25
N GLU A 37 13.18 -0.56 12.28
CA GLU A 37 13.54 -0.45 10.86
C GLU A 37 13.87 -1.80 10.21
N LEU A 38 13.33 -2.91 10.74
CA LEU A 38 13.53 -4.26 10.21
C LEU A 38 12.56 -4.59 9.07
N ILE A 39 11.43 -3.89 9.03
CA ILE A 39 10.38 -4.00 8.02
C ILE A 39 9.92 -2.59 7.64
N ALA A 40 9.33 -2.45 6.45
CA ALA A 40 8.74 -1.21 5.97
C ALA A 40 7.25 -1.41 5.65
N ASN A 41 6.48 -0.32 5.60
CA ASN A 41 5.13 -0.36 5.04
C ASN A 41 5.17 -0.99 3.64
N GLY A 42 4.19 -1.81 3.28
CA GLY A 42 4.13 -2.57 2.03
C GLY A 42 4.77 -3.95 2.08
N ASP A 43 5.65 -4.22 3.05
CA ASP A 43 6.28 -5.53 3.20
C ASP A 43 5.24 -6.61 3.52
N LEU A 44 5.47 -7.80 2.97
CA LEU A 44 4.71 -9.01 3.32
C LEU A 44 5.50 -9.78 4.39
N VAL A 45 4.95 -9.85 5.59
CA VAL A 45 5.59 -10.52 6.74
C VAL A 45 4.83 -11.77 7.13
N VAL A 46 5.57 -12.75 7.67
CA VAL A 46 4.99 -13.95 8.29
C VAL A 46 5.18 -13.83 9.79
N ILE A 47 4.07 -13.86 10.52
CA ILE A 47 4.04 -13.81 11.98
C ILE A 47 3.81 -15.23 12.48
N THR A 48 4.65 -15.68 13.42
CA THR A 48 4.52 -16.99 14.03
C THR A 48 4.69 -16.93 15.54
N ALA A 49 3.87 -17.68 16.26
CA ALA A 49 3.82 -17.66 17.73
C ALA A 49 3.24 -18.97 18.28
N GLY A 50 3.34 -19.15 19.59
CA GLY A 50 2.57 -20.14 20.34
C GLY A 50 1.38 -19.49 21.02
N ILE A 51 0.19 -20.06 20.85
CA ILE A 51 -1.03 -19.70 21.58
C ILE A 51 -1.43 -20.82 22.55
N PRO A 52 -1.86 -20.51 23.80
CA PRO A 52 -2.14 -19.18 24.34
C PRO A 52 -0.88 -18.33 24.62
N VAL A 53 -1.01 -17.01 24.46
CA VAL A 53 0.08 -16.05 24.70
C VAL A 53 0.50 -16.09 26.18
N GLY A 54 1.79 -15.89 26.44
CA GLY A 54 2.34 -15.89 27.80
C GLY A 54 2.68 -17.27 28.37
N VAL A 55 2.25 -18.37 27.71
CA VAL A 55 2.60 -19.74 28.09
C VAL A 55 3.69 -20.27 27.16
N ALA A 56 4.81 -20.72 27.72
CA ALA A 56 5.86 -21.37 26.93
C ALA A 56 5.37 -22.73 26.41
N GLY A 57 5.49 -22.97 25.10
CA GLY A 57 5.01 -24.17 24.45
C GLY A 57 5.55 -24.33 23.03
N THR A 58 4.82 -25.08 22.21
CA THR A 58 5.13 -25.22 20.78
C THR A 58 4.66 -23.99 19.99
N THR A 59 5.21 -23.83 18.80
CA THR A 59 4.76 -22.82 17.82
C THR A 59 3.61 -23.40 17.02
N ASN A 60 2.42 -22.80 17.10
CA ASN A 60 1.18 -23.33 16.51
C ASN A 60 0.35 -22.27 15.75
N LEU A 61 0.87 -21.05 15.61
CA LEU A 61 0.24 -19.98 14.84
C LEU A 61 1.15 -19.56 13.67
N ILE A 62 0.55 -19.37 12.50
CA ILE A 62 1.14 -18.71 11.35
C ILE A 62 0.13 -17.73 10.76
N LYS A 63 0.56 -16.49 10.49
CA LYS A 63 -0.26 -15.45 9.86
C LYS A 63 0.58 -14.68 8.86
N VAL A 64 0.12 -14.61 7.61
CA VAL A 64 0.67 -13.71 6.62
C VAL A 64 0.03 -12.33 6.81
N HIS A 65 0.84 -11.29 6.87
CA HIS A 65 0.39 -9.93 7.16
C HIS A 65 1.09 -8.93 6.24
N VAL A 66 0.34 -7.96 5.71
CA VAL A 66 0.92 -6.84 4.95
C VAL A 66 1.09 -5.69 5.91
N VAL A 67 2.31 -5.13 5.96
CA VAL A 67 2.67 -4.05 6.87
C VAL A 67 2.10 -2.72 6.33
N GLY A 68 1.46 -1.94 7.19
CA GLY A 68 0.89 -0.63 6.84
C GLY A 68 -0.59 -0.66 6.48
N GLU A 69 -1.19 0.53 6.40
CA GLU A 69 -2.63 0.70 6.19
C GLU A 69 -2.97 0.66 4.70
N ILE A 70 -3.75 -0.36 4.29
CA ILE A 70 -4.41 -0.40 2.99
C ILE A 70 -5.64 0.50 3.07
N ILE A 71 -5.62 1.62 2.35
CA ILE A 71 -6.72 2.59 2.35
C ILE A 71 -7.83 2.13 1.39
N ALA A 72 -7.44 1.60 0.24
CA ALA A 72 -8.38 1.18 -0.79
C ALA A 72 -7.79 0.04 -1.63
N LYS A 73 -8.68 -0.67 -2.33
CA LYS A 73 -8.32 -1.75 -3.25
C LYS A 73 -9.16 -1.68 -4.51
N GLY A 74 -8.63 -2.19 -5.60
CA GLY A 74 -9.31 -2.31 -6.87
C GLY A 74 -8.61 -3.35 -7.75
N MET A 75 -8.77 -3.19 -9.05
CA MET A 75 -8.10 -4.00 -10.05
C MET A 75 -6.79 -3.32 -10.48
N GLY A 76 -5.67 -3.94 -10.10
CA GLY A 76 -4.34 -3.49 -10.50
C GLY A 76 -4.04 -3.79 -11.96
N ILE A 77 -3.44 -2.82 -12.64
CA ILE A 77 -3.03 -2.87 -14.04
C ILE A 77 -1.61 -2.30 -14.11
N VAL A 78 -0.75 -2.95 -14.89
CA VAL A 78 0.71 -2.74 -14.93
C VAL A 78 1.39 -3.18 -13.65
N ASN A 79 2.25 -4.19 -13.74
CA ASN A 79 3.05 -4.71 -12.63
C ASN A 79 4.20 -3.75 -12.28
N LYS A 80 3.84 -2.62 -11.66
CA LYS A 80 4.73 -1.61 -11.10
C LYS A 80 4.09 -1.02 -9.85
N ALA A 81 4.87 -0.26 -9.10
CA ALA A 81 4.38 0.56 -8.02
C ALA A 81 4.91 1.98 -8.14
N ALA A 82 4.15 2.94 -7.61
CA ALA A 82 4.58 4.32 -7.53
C ALA A 82 4.01 5.01 -6.29
N THR A 83 4.76 5.97 -5.77
CA THR A 83 4.38 6.78 -4.63
C THR A 83 4.38 8.25 -5.00
N GLY A 84 3.33 8.97 -4.62
CA GLY A 84 3.20 10.39 -4.88
C GLY A 84 2.09 11.02 -4.06
N ARG A 85 1.90 12.33 -4.23
CA ARG A 85 0.75 13.03 -3.64
C ARG A 85 -0.49 12.80 -4.48
N VAL A 86 -1.61 12.51 -3.84
CA VAL A 86 -2.91 12.44 -4.49
C VAL A 86 -3.25 13.80 -5.11
N CYS A 87 -3.65 13.78 -6.37
CA CYS A 87 -4.29 14.89 -7.06
C CYS A 87 -5.61 14.40 -7.63
N ILE A 88 -6.71 14.84 -7.04
CA ILE A 88 -8.07 14.49 -7.44
C ILE A 88 -8.50 15.43 -8.56
N ILE A 89 -8.86 14.87 -9.71
CA ILE A 89 -9.41 15.60 -10.85
C ILE A 89 -10.88 15.25 -10.99
N LYS A 90 -11.72 16.27 -10.91
CA LYS A 90 -13.17 16.13 -11.12
C LYS A 90 -13.51 16.32 -12.59
N ASN A 91 -14.59 15.68 -13.04
CA ASN A 91 -15.07 15.77 -14.42
C ASN A 91 -15.27 17.23 -14.85
N GLY A 92 -14.61 17.64 -15.94
CA GLY A 92 -14.67 19.00 -16.49
C GLY A 92 -13.62 19.99 -15.99
N GLU A 93 -12.74 19.61 -15.05
CA GLU A 93 -11.58 20.44 -14.66
C GLU A 93 -10.52 20.47 -15.77
N LYS A 94 -10.11 21.67 -16.20
CA LYS A 94 -9.11 21.89 -17.27
C LYS A 94 -7.78 22.44 -16.76
N GLU A 95 -7.57 22.48 -15.44
CA GLU A 95 -6.38 23.08 -14.84
C GLU A 95 -5.19 22.13 -14.88
N ILE A 96 -4.51 22.07 -16.03
CA ILE A 96 -3.32 21.25 -16.28
C ILE A 96 -2.17 21.48 -15.30
N ASP A 97 -2.16 22.64 -14.65
CA ASP A 97 -1.16 23.05 -13.66
C ASP A 97 -1.43 22.47 -12.27
N LYS A 98 -2.59 21.85 -12.05
CA LYS A 98 -2.94 21.20 -10.78
C LYS A 98 -2.12 19.93 -10.53
N VAL A 99 -1.79 19.19 -11.61
CA VAL A 99 -0.99 17.95 -11.55
C VAL A 99 0.48 18.27 -11.78
N ASN A 100 1.32 17.93 -10.81
CA ASN A 100 2.77 18.00 -10.94
C ASN A 100 3.35 16.65 -11.35
N ASP A 101 4.59 16.68 -11.85
CA ASP A 101 5.34 15.47 -12.13
C ASP A 101 5.48 14.63 -10.86
N GLY A 102 5.10 13.35 -10.96
CA GLY A 102 5.18 12.42 -9.84
C GLY A 102 3.93 12.33 -8.95
N ASP A 103 2.91 13.16 -9.16
CA ASP A 103 1.66 13.07 -8.40
C ASP A 103 0.84 11.82 -8.80
N ILE A 104 -0.08 11.38 -7.94
CA ILE A 104 -0.99 10.25 -8.16
C ILE A 104 -2.33 10.81 -8.62
N LEU A 105 -2.70 10.56 -9.87
CA LEU A 105 -3.96 11.04 -10.42
C LEU A 105 -5.12 10.21 -9.89
N VAL A 106 -6.14 10.86 -9.33
CA VAL A 106 -7.38 10.23 -8.88
C VAL A 106 -8.55 10.82 -9.66
N ALA A 107 -9.40 9.99 -10.27
CA ALA A 107 -10.56 10.46 -11.00
C ALA A 107 -11.69 9.42 -10.96
N GLU A 108 -12.93 9.87 -11.18
CA GLU A 108 -14.09 8.96 -11.32
C GLU A 108 -13.97 8.17 -12.63
N ALA A 109 -13.74 8.87 -13.74
CA ALA A 109 -13.48 8.30 -15.06
C ALA A 109 -12.36 9.11 -15.75
N THR A 110 -11.79 8.56 -16.82
CA THR A 110 -10.76 9.26 -17.62
C THR A 110 -11.16 9.33 -19.08
N ASP A 111 -10.75 10.41 -19.75
CA ASP A 111 -10.96 10.64 -21.17
C ASP A 111 -9.69 11.20 -21.84
N ILE A 112 -9.80 11.49 -23.14
CA ILE A 112 -8.69 11.96 -23.98
C ILE A 112 -8.13 13.30 -23.47
N ASP A 113 -8.98 14.16 -22.90
CA ASP A 113 -8.57 15.47 -22.40
C ASP A 113 -7.68 15.35 -21.15
N MET A 114 -7.75 14.21 -20.45
CA MET A 114 -6.90 13.91 -19.29
C MET A 114 -5.49 13.40 -19.64
N ILE A 115 -5.20 13.06 -20.90
CA ILE A 115 -3.89 12.51 -21.31
C ILE A 115 -2.70 13.38 -20.86
N PRO A 116 -2.72 14.73 -20.99
CA PRO A 116 -1.62 15.56 -20.53
C PRO A 116 -1.33 15.46 -19.02
N PHE A 117 -2.38 15.28 -18.22
CA PHE A 117 -2.28 15.07 -16.77
C PHE A 117 -1.72 13.68 -16.46
N MET A 118 -2.20 12.66 -17.16
CA MET A 118 -1.73 11.28 -17.06
C MET A 118 -0.25 11.14 -17.44
N MET A 119 0.25 11.97 -18.36
CA MET A 119 1.69 12.02 -18.70
C MET A 119 2.56 12.56 -17.56
N LYS A 120 2.07 13.46 -16.71
CA LYS A 120 2.80 13.98 -15.54
C LYS A 120 2.71 13.06 -14.31
N ALA A 121 1.54 12.47 -14.08
CA ALA A 121 1.29 11.65 -12.90
C ALA A 121 2.14 10.37 -12.86
N ALA A 122 2.52 9.89 -11.67
CA ALA A 122 3.27 8.64 -11.50
C ALA A 122 2.39 7.38 -11.51
N ALA A 123 1.12 7.49 -11.14
CA ALA A 123 0.14 6.41 -11.13
C ALA A 123 -1.28 6.96 -11.29
N PHE A 124 -2.23 6.08 -11.64
CA PHE A 124 -3.65 6.43 -11.77
C PHE A 124 -4.50 5.57 -10.83
N ILE A 125 -5.45 6.21 -10.15
CA ILE A 125 -6.50 5.57 -9.36
C ILE A 125 -7.82 6.01 -9.95
N VAL A 126 -8.63 5.06 -10.41
CA VAL A 126 -9.89 5.38 -11.11
C VAL A 126 -11.05 4.59 -10.51
N GLU A 127 -12.16 5.27 -10.27
CA GLU A 127 -13.36 4.63 -9.69
C GLU A 127 -14.03 3.72 -10.70
N GLU A 128 -14.29 4.22 -11.90
CA GLU A 128 -14.94 3.49 -12.97
C GLU A 128 -13.94 2.91 -13.96
N GLY A 129 -14.04 1.60 -14.21
CA GLY A 129 -13.27 0.97 -15.28
C GLY A 129 -13.02 -0.52 -15.06
N GLY A 130 -12.36 -1.11 -16.04
CA GLY A 130 -11.86 -2.47 -16.02
C GLY A 130 -10.60 -2.59 -16.88
N LEU A 131 -10.21 -3.83 -17.20
CA LEU A 131 -8.98 -4.14 -17.94
C LEU A 131 -8.86 -3.43 -19.29
N THR A 132 -9.98 -3.06 -19.91
CA THR A 132 -10.04 -2.40 -21.23
C THR A 132 -10.51 -0.94 -21.14
N SER A 133 -10.53 -0.35 -19.95
CA SER A 133 -10.91 1.05 -19.77
C SER A 133 -9.86 1.99 -20.37
N HIS A 134 -10.25 3.25 -20.61
CA HIS A 134 -9.33 4.28 -21.08
C HIS A 134 -8.10 4.40 -20.15
N ALA A 135 -8.32 4.44 -18.83
CA ALA A 135 -7.24 4.48 -17.84
C ALA A 135 -6.29 3.28 -17.91
N ALA A 136 -6.84 2.08 -18.12
CA ALA A 136 -6.06 0.85 -18.25
C ALA A 136 -5.14 0.88 -19.47
N ILE A 137 -5.70 1.25 -20.64
CA ILE A 137 -4.98 1.27 -21.90
C ILE A 137 -3.88 2.33 -21.86
N VAL A 138 -4.20 3.55 -21.39
CA VAL A 138 -3.21 4.63 -21.27
C VAL A 138 -2.15 4.29 -20.23
N GLY A 139 -2.52 3.65 -19.12
CA GLY A 139 -1.58 3.14 -18.12
C GLY A 139 -0.56 2.16 -18.67
N LEU A 140 -1.03 1.19 -19.46
CA LEU A 140 -0.19 0.22 -20.16
C LEU A 140 0.77 0.90 -21.14
N GLU A 141 0.27 1.84 -21.95
CA GLU A 141 1.07 2.56 -22.95
C GLU A 141 2.15 3.43 -22.29
N LEU A 142 1.80 4.14 -21.22
CA LEU A 142 2.74 4.98 -20.47
C LEU A 142 3.63 4.18 -19.52
N GLY A 143 3.36 2.88 -19.34
CA GLY A 143 4.08 2.00 -18.42
C GLY A 143 3.98 2.46 -16.97
N LYS A 144 2.82 3.00 -16.55
CA LYS A 144 2.55 3.52 -15.21
C LYS A 144 1.54 2.63 -14.48
N PRO A 145 1.70 2.41 -13.16
CA PRO A 145 0.76 1.62 -12.39
C PRO A 145 -0.62 2.27 -12.36
N VAL A 146 -1.65 1.44 -12.51
CA VAL A 146 -3.05 1.87 -12.50
C VAL A 146 -3.84 0.95 -11.60
N VAL A 147 -4.76 1.51 -10.83
CA VAL A 147 -5.77 0.74 -10.10
C VAL A 147 -7.14 1.28 -10.47
N VAL A 148 -7.95 0.46 -11.13
CA VAL A 148 -9.32 0.80 -11.55
C VAL A 148 -10.34 0.10 -10.66
N GLY A 149 -11.60 0.54 -10.67
CA GLY A 149 -12.65 -0.11 -9.88
C GLY A 149 -12.52 0.19 -8.38
N VAL A 150 -11.93 1.33 -8.02
CA VAL A 150 -11.77 1.76 -6.63
C VAL A 150 -13.00 2.55 -6.24
N GLU A 151 -14.01 1.88 -5.68
CA GLU A 151 -15.27 2.53 -5.30
C GLU A 151 -15.03 3.75 -4.40
N LYS A 152 -15.54 4.92 -4.81
CA LYS A 152 -15.45 6.18 -4.06
C LYS A 152 -14.01 6.61 -3.75
N ALA A 153 -13.06 6.35 -4.64
CA ALA A 153 -11.66 6.77 -4.47
C ALA A 153 -11.51 8.25 -4.12
N ALA A 154 -12.29 9.15 -4.73
CA ALA A 154 -12.25 10.59 -4.50
C ALA A 154 -12.80 10.99 -3.11
N ASP A 155 -13.65 10.16 -2.48
CA ASP A 155 -14.15 10.39 -1.12
C ASP A 155 -13.19 9.81 -0.06
N ILE A 156 -12.53 8.71 -0.39
CA ILE A 156 -11.62 7.98 0.51
C ILE A 156 -10.25 8.68 0.60
N LEU A 157 -9.78 9.21 -0.53
CA LEU A 157 -8.48 9.87 -0.64
C LEU A 157 -8.63 11.38 -0.47
N THR A 158 -7.59 12.03 0.02
CA THR A 158 -7.55 13.49 0.18
C THR A 158 -6.51 14.10 -0.74
N ASP A 159 -6.83 15.21 -1.39
CA ASP A 159 -5.86 15.99 -2.17
C ASP A 159 -4.60 16.31 -1.36
N GLY A 160 -3.43 16.14 -1.97
CA GLY A 160 -2.11 16.33 -1.35
C GLY A 160 -1.64 15.17 -0.45
N GLN A 161 -2.50 14.20 -0.13
CA GLN A 161 -2.13 13.04 0.68
C GLN A 161 -1.09 12.18 -0.05
N VAL A 162 -0.02 11.78 0.65
CA VAL A 162 0.94 10.82 0.08
C VAL A 162 0.39 9.40 0.15
N VAL A 163 0.37 8.71 -0.98
CA VAL A 163 -0.06 7.31 -1.09
C VAL A 163 0.89 6.51 -1.97
N THR A 164 0.89 5.20 -1.80
CA THR A 164 1.59 4.27 -2.68
C THR A 164 0.60 3.37 -3.40
N VAL A 165 0.71 3.33 -4.72
CA VAL A 165 -0.14 2.54 -5.61
C VAL A 165 0.62 1.29 -6.05
N ASP A 166 0.07 0.12 -5.77
CA ASP A 166 0.54 -1.19 -6.21
C ASP A 166 -0.34 -1.68 -7.37
N GLY A 167 0.15 -1.48 -8.59
CA GLY A 167 -0.54 -1.93 -9.81
C GLY A 167 -0.52 -3.44 -10.01
N SER A 168 0.30 -4.19 -9.26
CA SER A 168 0.30 -5.65 -9.34
C SER A 168 -0.82 -6.27 -8.52
N ARG A 169 -1.01 -5.80 -7.28
CA ARG A 169 -2.00 -6.36 -6.35
C ARG A 169 -3.31 -5.58 -6.34
N GLY A 170 -3.33 -4.40 -6.96
CA GLY A 170 -4.47 -3.50 -6.93
C GLY A 170 -4.70 -2.88 -5.55
N LEU A 171 -3.62 -2.57 -4.83
CA LEU A 171 -3.68 -2.05 -3.46
C LEU A 171 -3.17 -0.61 -3.38
N ILE A 172 -3.82 0.19 -2.55
CA ILE A 172 -3.45 1.58 -2.29
C ILE A 172 -3.11 1.71 -0.81
N TYR A 173 -1.86 2.05 -0.52
CA TYR A 173 -1.33 2.17 0.84
C TYR A 173 -1.26 3.63 1.29
N ARG A 174 -1.48 3.87 2.59
CA ARG A 174 -1.22 5.18 3.19
C ARG A 174 0.29 5.45 3.26
N GLY A 175 0.70 6.62 2.79
CA GLY A 175 2.10 7.03 2.83
C GLY A 175 3.00 6.27 1.85
N ARG A 176 4.28 6.16 2.21
CA ARG A 176 5.29 5.44 1.43
C ARG A 176 5.29 3.97 1.83
N ALA A 177 5.10 3.10 0.85
CA ALA A 177 5.18 1.66 1.01
C ALA A 177 6.21 1.06 0.03
N ARG A 178 7.00 0.10 0.49
CA ARG A 178 7.86 -0.73 -0.32
C ARG A 178 7.00 -1.83 -0.93
N VAL A 179 6.79 -1.72 -2.23
CA VAL A 179 6.09 -2.74 -3.02
C VAL A 179 7.14 -3.41 -3.91
N LEU A 180 7.19 -4.74 -3.84
CA LEU A 180 8.11 -5.60 -4.61
C LEU A 180 7.64 -5.81 -6.04
#